data_AF-A0A957A9N6-F1
#
_entry.id   AF-A0A957A9N6-F1
#
_cell.length_a   1.000
_cell.length_b   1.000
_cell.length_c   1.000
_cell.angle_alpha   90.00
_cell.angle_beta   90.00
_cell.angle_gamma   90.00
#
_symmetry.space_group_name_H-M   'P 1'
#
loop_
_entity.id
_entity.type
_entity.pdbx_description
1 polymer ?
#
loop_
_entity_poly.entity_id
_entity_poly.type
_entity_poly.pdbx_seq_one_letter_code
_entity_poly.pdbx_strand_id
1 'polypeptide(L)'
;MTRILVVGDTHAHHWDHVAPELRALVASADIAIHCGDWVNMDTVDGFRREARQSVVVHGNSDPVELRKALPYRELLEVDGVRIG
;
A
#
# COMPACT_ATOMS: atom_id res chain seq x y z
N MET A 1 -16.94 1.99 -12.90
CA MET A 1 -15.91 3.02 -12.63
C MET A 1 -15.03 2.47 -11.54
N THR A 2 -13.76 2.24 -11.84
CA THR A 2 -12.79 1.66 -10.90
C THR A 2 -12.44 2.68 -9.82
N ARG A 3 -12.54 2.30 -8.55
CA ARG A 3 -12.15 3.13 -7.40
C ARG A 3 -10.75 2.75 -6.94
N ILE A 4 -9.82 3.67 -7.08
CA ILE A 4 -8.44 3.51 -6.64
C ILE A 4 -8.23 4.35 -5.37
N LEU A 5 -7.77 3.73 -4.29
CA LEU A 5 -7.21 4.43 -3.13
C LEU A 5 -5.71 4.53 -3.30
N VAL A 6 -5.15 5.72 -3.11
CA VAL A 6 -3.70 5.94 -3.08
C VAL A 6 -3.33 6.56 -1.74
N VAL A 7 -2.37 5.95 -1.06
CA VAL A 7 -1.87 6.39 0.25
C VAL A 7 -0.35 6.15 0.33
N GLY A 8 0.32 6.80 1.27
CA GLY A 8 1.74 6.62 1.57
C GLY A 8 2.01 7.13 2.98
N ASP A 9 3.27 7.05 3.43
CA ASP A 9 3.72 7.70 4.66
C ASP A 9 2.89 7.32 5.89
N THR A 10 2.36 6.09 5.93
CA THR A 10 1.51 5.67 7.06
C THR A 10 2.32 5.52 8.35
N HIS A 11 3.61 5.18 8.26
CA HIS A 11 4.55 5.07 9.39
C HIS A 11 4.00 4.29 10.61
N ALA A 12 3.08 3.36 10.37
CA ALA A 12 2.48 2.57 11.43
C ALA A 12 3.42 1.43 11.82
N HIS A 13 3.54 1.17 13.12
CA HIS A 13 4.27 0.01 13.64
C HIS A 13 3.45 -1.29 13.60
N HIS A 14 2.12 -1.19 13.60
CA HIS A 14 1.18 -2.30 13.47
C HIS A 14 0.00 -1.85 12.62
N TRP A 15 -0.55 -2.75 11.79
CA TRP A 15 -1.67 -2.40 10.92
C TRP A 15 -2.89 -1.90 11.70
N ASP A 16 -3.14 -2.46 12.88
CA ASP A 16 -4.27 -2.07 13.72
C ASP A 16 -4.14 -0.66 14.32
N HIS A 17 -2.95 -0.05 14.27
CA HIS A 17 -2.74 1.35 14.65
C HIS A 17 -3.12 2.33 13.55
N VAL A 18 -3.31 1.86 12.32
CA VAL A 18 -3.79 2.70 11.22
C VAL A 18 -5.24 3.11 11.50
N ALA A 19 -5.55 4.38 11.23
CA ALA A 19 -6.88 4.95 11.45
C ALA A 19 -7.98 4.03 10.88
N PRO A 20 -9.00 3.67 11.67
CA PRO A 20 -10.08 2.79 11.23
C PRO A 20 -10.74 3.24 9.91
N GLU A 21 -10.85 4.55 9.69
CA GLU A 21 -11.40 5.14 8.48
C GLU A 21 -10.53 4.83 7.26
N LEU A 22 -9.20 4.90 7.41
CA LEU A 22 -8.28 4.53 6.33
C LEU A 22 -8.35 3.03 6.05
N ARG A 23 -8.41 2.18 7.08
CA ARG A 23 -8.59 0.73 6.90
C ARG A 23 -9.89 0.41 6.17
N ALA A 24 -10.98 1.09 6.49
CA ALA A 24 -12.26 0.93 5.78
C ALA A 24 -12.19 1.42 4.31
N LEU A 25 -11.44 2.47 4.02
CA LEU A 25 -11.18 2.92 2.64
C LEU A 25 -10.37 1.88 1.86
N VAL A 26 -9.36 1.28 2.48
CA VAL A 26 -8.55 0.20 1.88
C VAL A 26 -9.42 -1.00 1.53
N ALA A 27 -10.31 -1.42 2.44
CA ALA A 27 -11.22 -2.55 2.23
C ALA A 27 -12.29 -2.32 1.15
N SER A 28 -12.67 -1.06 0.92
CA SER A 28 -13.77 -0.69 0.02
C SER A 28 -13.31 -0.31 -1.39
N ALA A 29 -12.03 0.04 -1.57
CA ALA A 29 -11.46 0.32 -2.88
C ALA A 29 -11.33 -0.94 -3.74
N ASP A 30 -11.42 -0.77 -5.06
CA ASP A 30 -11.16 -1.87 -6.00
C ASP A 30 -9.66 -2.17 -6.06
N ILE A 31 -8.83 -1.11 -6.02
CA ILE A 31 -7.37 -1.18 -5.97
C ILE A 31 -6.86 -0.23 -4.88
N ALA A 32 -6.03 -0.72 -3.97
CA ALA A 32 -5.36 0.08 -2.96
C ALA A 32 -3.85 0.14 -3.24
N ILE A 33 -3.31 1.34 -3.39
CA ILE A 33 -1.90 1.61 -3.70
C ILE A 33 -1.25 2.24 -2.48
N HIS A 34 -0.12 1.69 -2.02
CA HIS A 34 0.71 2.31 -0.99
C HIS A 34 2.09 2.69 -1.55
N CYS A 35 2.46 3.96 -1.42
CA CYS A 35 3.63 4.58 -2.06
C CYS A 35 4.96 4.42 -1.28
N GLY A 36 5.02 3.54 -0.28
CA GLY A 36 6.19 3.34 0.59
C GLY A 36 6.11 4.05 1.94
N ASP A 37 7.24 4.16 2.63
CA ASP A 37 7.36 4.61 4.02
C ASP A 37 6.69 3.65 5.03
N TRP A 38 7.04 2.38 4.84
CA TRP A 38 6.70 1.27 5.71
C TRP A 38 7.72 1.14 6.85
N VAL A 39 7.22 0.83 8.06
CA VAL A 39 8.09 0.58 9.21
C VAL A 39 8.52 -0.89 9.31
N ASN A 40 7.67 -1.82 8.88
CA ASN A 40 7.94 -3.25 8.94
C ASN A 40 7.01 -4.04 8.00
N MET A 41 7.24 -5.35 7.91
CA MET A 41 6.46 -6.23 7.06
C MET A 41 5.04 -6.49 7.58
N ASP A 42 4.81 -6.42 8.89
CA ASP A 42 3.48 -6.63 9.50
C ASP A 42 2.46 -5.60 8.99
N THR A 43 2.86 -4.35 8.81
CA THR A 43 1.95 -3.32 8.27
C THR A 43 1.67 -3.49 6.78
N VAL A 44 2.66 -3.94 6.01
CA VAL A 44 2.47 -4.29 4.59
C VAL A 44 1.52 -5.49 4.46
N ASP A 45 1.69 -6.52 5.28
CA ASP A 45 0.84 -7.71 5.27
C ASP A 45 -0.59 -7.40 5.71
N GLY A 46 -0.74 -6.54 6.72
CA GLY A 46 -2.05 -6.02 7.12
C GLY A 46 -2.75 -5.25 6.01
N PHE A 47 -2.04 -4.35 5.32
CA PHE A 47 -2.57 -3.62 4.16
C PHE A 47 -3.01 -4.57 3.03
N ARG A 48 -2.16 -5.54 2.68
CA ARG A 48 -2.45 -6.55 1.65
C ARG A 48 -3.66 -7.41 2.00
N ARG A 49 -3.83 -7.76 3.28
CA ARG A 49 -4.94 -8.57 3.76
C ARG A 49 -6.27 -7.81 3.75
N GLU A 50 -6.24 -6.52 4.05
CA GLU A 50 -7.42 -5.66 4.06
C GLU A 50 -7.86 -5.29 2.63
N ALA A 51 -6.90 -5.05 1.73
CA ALA A 51 -7.17 -4.64 0.36
C ALA A 51 -7.76 -5.79 -0.47
N ARG A 52 -8.70 -5.46 -1.37
CA ARG A 52 -9.19 -6.41 -2.39
C ARG A 52 -8.12 -6.73 -3.42
N GLN A 53 -7.40 -5.69 -3.85
CA GLN A 53 -6.21 -5.77 -4.67
C GLN A 53 -5.24 -4.69 -4.17
N SER A 54 -4.00 -5.08 -3.90
CA SER A 54 -2.98 -4.17 -3.38
C SER A 54 -1.84 -3.97 -4.39
N VAL A 55 -1.35 -2.74 -4.50
CA VAL A 55 -0.06 -2.41 -5.11
C VAL A 55 0.80 -1.76 -4.02
N VAL A 56 1.97 -2.31 -3.76
CA VAL A 56 2.83 -1.83 -2.67
C VAL A 56 4.27 -1.71 -3.16
N VAL A 57 4.83 -0.53 -2.99
CA VAL A 57 6.25 -0.26 -3.25
C VAL A 57 6.94 0.07 -1.94
N HIS A 58 8.28 0.02 -1.92
CA HIS A 58 9.06 0.53 -0.81
C HIS A 58 9.49 1.98 -1.02
N GLY A 59 9.57 2.73 0.07
CA GLY A 59 10.19 4.06 0.12
C GLY A 59 11.71 4.00 0.11
N ASN A 60 12.34 5.17 0.04
CA ASN A 60 13.79 5.30 0.15
C ASN A 60 14.28 5.05 1.60
N SER A 61 13.46 5.44 2.58
CA SER A 61 13.72 5.36 4.02
C SER A 61 13.33 4.01 4.63
N ASP A 62 12.63 3.15 3.88
CA ASP A 62 12.19 1.85 4.36
C ASP A 62 13.37 0.96 4.80
N PRO A 63 13.17 0.12 5.83
CA PRO A 63 14.16 -0.87 6.25
C PRO A 63 14.70 -1.72 5.10
N VAL A 64 15.98 -2.09 5.19
CA VAL A 64 16.67 -2.88 4.16
C VAL A 64 15.91 -4.15 3.78
N GLU A 65 15.32 -4.85 4.76
CA GLU A 65 14.57 -6.08 4.48
C GLU A 65 13.27 -5.82 3.69
N LEU A 66 12.60 -4.68 3.91
CA LEU A 66 11.45 -4.26 3.11
C LEU A 66 11.86 -3.87 1.69
N ARG A 67 12.97 -3.13 1.55
CA ARG A 67 13.50 -2.76 0.21
C ARG A 67 14.00 -3.96 -0.59
N LYS A 68 14.34 -5.08 0.06
CA LYS A 68 14.64 -6.35 -0.61
C LYS A 68 13.38 -7.13 -0.99
N ALA A 69 12.31 -7.02 -0.19
CA ALA A 69 11.09 -7.80 -0.34
C ALA A 69 10.06 -7.15 -1.29
N LEU A 70 10.10 -5.83 -1.43
CA LEU A 70 9.15 -5.06 -2.22
C LEU A 70 9.84 -4.45 -3.45
N PRO A 71 9.07 -4.09 -4.50
CA PRO A 71 9.60 -3.32 -5.61
C PRO A 71 9.79 -1.84 -5.24
N TYR A 72 10.76 -1.16 -5.86
CA TYR A 72 10.91 0.30 -5.76
C TYR A 72 9.87 1.05 -6.59
N ARG A 73 9.43 0.44 -7.70
CA ARG A 73 8.43 1.01 -8.61
C ARG A 73 7.60 -0.11 -9.20
N GLU A 74 6.31 0.14 -9.36
CA GLU A 74 5.37 -0.74 -10.02
C GLU A 74 4.52 0.08 -11.00
N LEU A 75 4.22 -0.48 -12.17
CA LEU A 75 3.41 0.16 -13.19
C LEU A 75 2.13 -0.64 -13.36
N LEU A 76 0.99 0.00 -13.17
CA LEU A 76 -0.33 -0.62 -13.36
C LEU A 76 -1.08 0.08 -14.50
N GLU A 77 -1.93 -0.68 -15.19
CA GLU A 77 -2.85 -0.15 -16.20
C GLU A 77 -4.29 -0.36 -15.73
N VAL A 78 -5.05 0.73 -15.63
CA VAL A 78 -6.46 0.72 -15.19
C VAL A 78 -7.27 1.51 -16.20
N ASP A 79 -8.28 0.86 -16.78
CA ASP A 79 -9.19 1.48 -17.75
C ASP A 79 -8.44 2.21 -18.90
N GLY A 80 -7.30 1.64 -19.35
CA GLY A 80 -6.45 2.19 -20.41
C GLY A 80 -5.49 3.31 -19.98
N VAL A 81 -5.43 3.63 -18.68
CA VAL A 81 -4.51 4.62 -18.11
C VAL A 81 -3.39 3.92 -17.35
N ARG A 82 -2.13 4.31 -17.63
CA ARG A 82 -0.95 3.82 -16.90
C ARG A 82 -0.65 4.70 -15.69
N ILE A 83 -0.39 4.09 -14.55
CA ILE A 83 -0.08 4.75 -13.28
C ILE A 83 1.22 4.12 -12.74
N GLY A 84 2.25 4.94 -12.47
CA GLY A 84 3.55 4.49 -11.92
C GLY A 84 4.77 5.25 -12.43
#